data_AF-A0AA37JDC8-F1
#
_entry.id   AF-A0AA37JDC8-F1
#
_cell.length_a   1.000
_cell.length_b   1.000
_cell.length_c   1.000
_cell.angle_alpha   90.00
_cell.angle_beta   90.00
_cell.angle_gamma   90.00
#
_symmetry.space_group_name_H-M   'P 1'
#
loop_
_entity.id
_entity.type
_entity.pdbx_description
1 polymer ?
#
loop_
_entity_poly.entity_id
_entity_poly.type
_entity_poly.pdbx_seq_one_letter_code
_entity_poly.pdbx_strand_id
1 'polypeptide(L)'
;MAVSAAAVTAKLVALTLSDRNGRTVFFSVIAALVTPVILIVTMILCTLSGTADHNISAVQKSFHGGYLSSKVPAEYRMYIENMQDSFEKLDGVLNEINGMAEAEEVDPYQVKAIFYALFFGKEHPRMDEGDYRAFADCFVEYEEREDEEGETYTVAIPIQSLNMVYGNLAAELNQEVSLEDKTNVQRIYMLAKYGVSVPGGNGLPPGQAMGDGSFSALMAEATRYIGYPYGATCSQLKRLGTCPMIGGEKKDR
;
A
#
# COMPACT_ATOMS: atom_id res chain seq x y z
N MET A 1 -0.76 -37.51 -58.53
CA MET A 1 -1.47 -36.93 -57.39
C MET A 1 -0.44 -36.29 -56.47
N ALA A 2 -0.38 -34.95 -56.43
CA ALA A 2 0.54 -34.23 -55.56
C ALA A 2 -0.05 -34.22 -54.15
N VAL A 3 0.52 -35.02 -53.25
CA VAL A 3 0.23 -34.90 -51.83
C VAL A 3 0.94 -33.62 -51.39
N SER A 4 0.18 -32.58 -51.09
CA SER A 4 0.74 -31.33 -50.57
C SER A 4 1.50 -31.62 -49.28
N ALA A 5 2.64 -30.95 -49.07
CA ALA A 5 3.41 -31.05 -47.83
C ALA A 5 2.55 -30.78 -46.57
N ALA A 6 1.48 -30.00 -46.72
CA ALA A 6 0.45 -29.75 -45.71
C ALA A 6 -0.33 -31.00 -45.27
N ALA A 7 -0.58 -31.96 -46.17
CA ALA A 7 -1.28 -33.20 -45.85
C ALA A 7 -0.37 -34.22 -45.11
N VAL A 8 0.94 -34.12 -45.30
CA VAL A 8 1.94 -34.96 -44.61
C VAL A 8 2.22 -34.43 -43.20
N THR A 9 2.26 -33.11 -43.01
CA THR A 9 2.43 -32.49 -41.68
C THR A 9 1.21 -32.68 -40.78
N ALA A 10 -0.02 -32.64 -41.31
CA ALA A 10 -1.22 -32.91 -40.51
C ALA A 10 -1.32 -34.37 -40.03
N LYS A 11 -0.89 -35.34 -40.85
CA LYS A 11 -0.91 -36.77 -40.48
C LYS A 11 0.12 -37.14 -39.42
N LEU A 12 1.27 -36.47 -39.37
CA LEU A 12 2.28 -36.72 -38.34
C LEU A 12 1.85 -36.20 -36.96
N VAL A 13 1.02 -35.14 -36.93
CA VAL A 13 0.46 -34.56 -35.69
C VAL A 13 -0.73 -35.40 -35.16
N ALA A 14 -1.54 -35.99 -36.06
CA ALA A 14 -2.70 -36.78 -35.65
C ALA A 14 -2.35 -38.19 -35.12
N LEU A 15 -1.25 -38.79 -35.58
CA LEU A 15 -0.87 -40.15 -35.20
C LEU A 15 -0.18 -40.26 -33.83
N THR A 16 0.40 -39.18 -33.31
CA THR A 16 1.12 -39.20 -32.02
C THR A 16 0.22 -38.96 -30.80
N LEU A 17 -1.01 -38.48 -31.01
CA LEU A 17 -2.00 -38.32 -29.94
C LEU A 17 -2.90 -39.55 -29.71
N SER A 18 -2.74 -40.63 -30.49
CA SER A 18 -3.54 -41.85 -30.33
C SER A 18 -2.87 -42.94 -29.50
N ASP A 19 -1.54 -42.89 -29.35
CA ASP A 19 -0.77 -43.86 -28.56
C ASP A 19 -0.36 -43.25 -27.20
N ARG A 20 -0.42 -44.07 -26.14
CA ARG A 20 -0.10 -43.64 -24.76
C ARG A 20 1.34 -43.14 -24.67
N ASN A 21 2.25 -43.76 -25.41
CA ASN A 21 3.65 -43.38 -25.45
C ASN A 21 3.84 -42.07 -26.23
N GLY A 22 3.12 -41.89 -27.35
CA GLY A 22 3.15 -40.66 -28.15
C GLY A 22 2.64 -39.42 -27.40
N ARG A 23 1.55 -39.55 -26.64
CA ARG A 23 1.06 -38.48 -25.75
C ARG A 23 2.08 -38.11 -24.68
N THR A 24 2.73 -39.12 -24.08
CA THR A 24 3.72 -38.91 -23.02
C THR A 24 4.94 -38.15 -23.55
N VAL A 25 5.43 -38.51 -24.74
CA VAL A 25 6.53 -37.79 -25.40
C VAL A 25 6.11 -36.36 -25.77
N PHE A 26 4.92 -36.18 -26.33
CA PHE A 26 4.40 -34.85 -26.70
C PHE A 26 4.27 -33.92 -25.47
N PHE A 27 3.64 -34.39 -24.39
CA PHE A 27 3.53 -33.62 -23.14
C PHE A 27 4.88 -33.41 -22.47
N SER A 28 5.82 -34.36 -22.58
CA SER A 28 7.18 -34.20 -22.06
C SER A 28 7.97 -33.12 -22.80
N VAL A 29 7.85 -33.04 -24.13
CA VAL A 29 8.47 -31.96 -24.92
C VAL A 29 7.84 -30.61 -24.60
N ILE A 30 6.51 -30.53 -24.47
CA ILE A 30 5.84 -29.31 -24.03
C ILE A 30 6.29 -28.91 -22.62
N ALA A 31 6.34 -29.84 -21.68
CA ALA A 31 6.81 -29.58 -20.32
C ALA A 31 8.26 -29.06 -20.34
N ALA A 32 9.17 -29.69 -21.09
CA ALA A 32 10.56 -29.25 -21.20
C ALA A 32 10.71 -27.81 -21.75
N LEU A 33 9.80 -27.35 -22.61
CA LEU A 33 9.78 -25.98 -23.13
C LEU A 33 9.07 -24.98 -22.18
N VAL A 34 8.00 -25.41 -21.51
CA VAL A 34 7.17 -24.55 -20.67
C VAL A 34 7.73 -24.41 -19.24
N THR A 35 8.32 -25.46 -18.69
CA THR A 35 8.95 -25.46 -17.35
C THR A 35 9.97 -24.34 -17.17
N PRO A 36 10.95 -24.11 -18.05
CA PRO A 36 11.90 -23.00 -17.87
C PRO A 36 11.21 -21.63 -17.90
N VAL A 37 10.17 -21.44 -18.72
CA VAL A 37 9.40 -20.19 -18.76
C VAL A 37 8.64 -19.98 -17.45
N ILE A 38 7.97 -21.02 -16.93
CA ILE A 38 7.31 -20.97 -15.62
C ILE A 38 8.34 -20.68 -14.53
N LEU A 39 9.51 -21.32 -14.54
CA LEU A 39 10.56 -21.10 -13.55
C LEU A 39 11.06 -19.65 -13.55
N ILE A 40 11.27 -19.06 -14.73
CA ILE A 40 11.65 -17.65 -14.88
C ILE A 40 10.55 -16.74 -14.32
N VAL A 41 9.28 -16.99 -14.67
CA VAL A 41 8.14 -16.22 -14.13
C VAL A 41 8.07 -16.36 -12.61
N THR A 42 8.20 -17.57 -12.07
CA THR A 42 8.19 -17.79 -10.61
C THR A 42 9.37 -17.11 -9.94
N MET A 43 10.56 -17.12 -10.55
CA MET A 43 11.74 -16.42 -10.02
C MET A 43 11.47 -14.91 -9.96
N ILE A 44 10.95 -14.31 -11.02
CA ILE A 44 10.59 -12.89 -11.07
C ILE A 44 9.55 -12.58 -9.98
N LEU A 45 8.48 -13.37 -9.88
CA LEU A 45 7.44 -13.20 -8.87
C LEU A 45 7.98 -13.36 -7.43
N CYS A 46 8.88 -14.32 -7.19
CA CYS A 46 9.53 -14.51 -5.89
C CYS A 46 10.43 -13.32 -5.54
N THR A 47 11.18 -12.78 -6.50
CA THR A 47 12.01 -11.58 -6.27
C THR A 47 11.17 -10.34 -5.96
N LEU A 48 10.06 -10.13 -6.69
CA LEU A 48 9.13 -9.02 -6.45
C LEU A 48 8.40 -9.15 -5.10
N SER A 49 7.93 -10.35 -4.76
CA SER A 49 7.32 -10.62 -3.44
C SER A 49 8.31 -10.40 -2.31
N GLY A 50 9.56 -10.84 -2.47
CA GLY A 50 10.63 -10.59 -1.51
C GLY A 50 10.88 -9.10 -1.29
N THR A 51 10.88 -8.28 -2.35
CA THR A 51 11.01 -6.81 -2.19
C THR A 51 9.84 -6.18 -1.44
N ALA A 52 8.60 -6.69 -1.62
CA ALA A 52 7.45 -6.20 -0.87
C ALA A 52 7.56 -6.57 0.62
N ASP A 53 7.96 -7.79 0.95
CA ASP A 53 8.18 -8.24 2.33
C ASP A 53 9.31 -7.47 3.01
N HIS A 54 10.39 -7.17 2.27
CA HIS A 54 11.48 -6.34 2.76
C HIS A 54 11.04 -4.89 3.01
N ASN A 55 10.27 -4.29 2.11
CA ASN A 55 9.75 -2.93 2.30
C ASN A 55 8.79 -2.84 3.49
N ILE A 56 7.90 -3.83 3.64
CA ILE A 56 7.02 -3.93 4.79
C ILE A 56 7.84 -4.06 6.08
N SER A 57 8.87 -4.91 6.06
CA SER A 57 9.76 -5.08 7.20
C SER A 57 10.53 -3.79 7.52
N ALA A 58 11.04 -3.06 6.52
CA ALA A 58 11.74 -1.79 6.71
C ALA A 58 10.86 -0.76 7.42
N VAL A 59 9.62 -0.59 6.96
CA VAL A 59 8.64 0.30 7.60
C VAL A 59 8.38 -0.16 9.04
N GLN A 60 8.04 -1.43 9.25
CA GLN A 60 7.76 -1.93 10.60
C GLN A 60 8.94 -1.76 11.56
N LYS A 61 10.17 -2.02 11.09
CA LYS A 61 11.38 -1.83 11.89
C LYS A 61 11.68 -0.36 12.15
N SER A 62 11.48 0.52 11.19
CA SER A 62 11.73 1.96 11.37
C SER A 62 10.75 2.57 12.36
N PHE A 63 9.47 2.20 12.30
CA PHE A 63 8.43 2.77 13.16
C PHE A 63 8.37 2.15 14.55
N HIS A 64 8.57 0.83 14.67
CA HIS A 64 8.33 0.07 15.91
C HIS A 64 9.59 -0.54 16.51
N GLY A 65 10.73 -0.38 15.85
CA GLY A 65 12.00 -0.94 16.30
C GLY A 65 12.07 -2.47 16.22
N GLY A 66 12.82 -3.05 17.16
CA GLY A 66 13.04 -4.48 17.28
C GLY A 66 14.32 -4.97 16.61
N TYR A 67 14.61 -6.27 16.80
CA TYR A 67 15.91 -6.84 16.41
C TYR A 67 16.13 -6.83 14.89
N LEU A 68 17.29 -6.30 14.45
CA LEU A 68 17.80 -6.41 13.09
C LEU A 68 18.83 -7.54 13.03
N SER A 69 18.58 -8.54 12.19
CA SER A 69 19.50 -9.67 12.07
C SER A 69 20.84 -9.22 11.48
N SER A 70 21.95 -9.73 12.01
CA SER A 70 23.29 -9.53 11.43
C SER A 70 23.45 -10.13 10.03
N LYS A 71 22.46 -10.90 9.54
CA LYS A 71 22.40 -11.41 8.17
C LYS A 71 21.90 -10.37 7.15
N VAL A 72 21.39 -9.23 7.62
CA VAL A 72 20.93 -8.14 6.78
C VAL A 72 22.15 -7.30 6.32
N PRO A 73 22.20 -6.85 5.06
CA PRO A 73 23.30 -6.01 4.57
C PRO A 73 23.53 -4.77 5.45
N ALA A 74 24.80 -4.39 5.64
CA ALA A 74 25.17 -3.29 6.53
C ALA A 74 24.51 -1.96 6.16
N GLU A 75 24.41 -1.65 4.86
CA GLU A 75 23.77 -0.42 4.38
C GLU A 75 22.26 -0.39 4.70
N TYR A 76 21.58 -1.51 4.56
CA TYR A 76 20.16 -1.61 4.89
C TYR A 76 19.92 -1.48 6.40
N ARG A 77 20.81 -2.03 7.22
CA ARG A 77 20.75 -1.87 8.67
C ARG A 77 20.98 -0.41 9.07
N MET A 78 22.02 0.22 8.53
CA MET A 78 22.33 1.64 8.75
C MET A 78 21.16 2.53 8.34
N TYR A 79 20.51 2.22 7.22
CA TYR A 79 19.32 2.94 6.77
C TYR A 79 18.19 2.91 7.81
N ILE A 80 17.87 1.73 8.36
CA ILE A 80 16.83 1.61 9.39
C ILE A 80 17.23 2.37 10.67
N GLU A 81 18.47 2.22 11.11
CA GLU A 81 18.99 2.92 12.30
C GLU A 81 18.92 4.45 12.14
N ASN A 82 19.30 4.97 10.98
CA ASN A 82 19.22 6.41 10.70
C ASN A 82 17.77 6.91 10.65
N MET A 83 16.86 6.11 10.09
CA MET A 83 15.44 6.48 10.05
C MET A 83 14.83 6.47 11.47
N GLN A 84 15.24 5.53 12.33
CA GLN A 84 14.86 5.50 13.74
C GLN A 84 15.37 6.74 14.50
N ASP A 85 16.63 7.14 14.29
CA ASP A 85 17.21 8.36 14.88
C ASP A 85 16.44 9.63 14.44
N SER A 86 16.08 9.71 13.15
CA SER A 86 15.26 10.81 12.63
C SER A 86 13.87 10.83 13.26
N PHE A 87 13.25 9.67 13.47
CA PHE A 87 11.95 9.58 14.13
C PHE A 87 12.02 9.96 15.60
N GLU A 88 13.10 9.62 16.31
CA GLU A 88 13.30 10.05 17.69
C GLU A 88 13.38 11.58 17.80
N LYS A 89 14.09 12.22 16.87
CA LYS A 89 14.16 13.70 16.80
C LYS A 89 12.82 14.33 16.47
N LEU A 90 12.08 13.78 15.50
CA LEU A 90 10.72 14.22 15.20
C LEU A 90 9.79 14.04 16.39
N ASP A 91 9.85 12.92 17.09
CA ASP A 91 9.02 12.68 18.27
C ASP A 91 9.33 13.71 19.38
N GLY A 92 10.59 14.11 19.55
CA GLY A 92 10.98 15.22 20.44
C GLY A 92 10.31 16.54 20.07
N VAL A 93 10.42 16.94 18.80
CA VAL A 93 9.79 18.17 18.29
C VAL A 93 8.26 18.12 18.41
N LEU A 94 7.64 17.00 18.04
CA LEU A 94 6.19 16.84 18.10
C LEU A 94 5.68 16.88 19.54
N ASN A 95 6.44 16.37 20.51
CA ASN A 95 6.08 16.51 21.93
C ASN A 95 6.06 17.98 22.38
N GLU A 96 7.00 18.80 21.90
CA GLU A 96 6.98 20.24 22.17
C GLU A 96 5.78 20.93 21.52
N ILE A 97 5.51 20.62 20.25
CA ILE A 97 4.38 21.18 19.50
C ILE A 97 3.05 20.80 20.15
N ASN A 98 2.85 19.52 20.44
CA ASN A 98 1.62 19.03 21.07
C ASN A 98 1.49 19.52 22.52
N GLY A 99 2.59 19.86 23.19
CA GLY A 99 2.56 20.54 24.50
C GLY A 99 1.93 21.94 24.45
N MET A 100 1.87 22.56 23.26
CA MET A 100 1.18 23.84 23.02
C MET A 100 -0.24 23.67 22.46
N ALA A 101 -0.71 22.44 22.23
CA ALA A 101 -2.02 22.20 21.63
C ALA A 101 -3.13 22.07 22.69
N GLU A 102 -4.31 22.62 22.42
CA GLU A 102 -5.41 22.65 23.39
C GLU A 102 -6.48 21.54 23.19
N ALA A 103 -6.61 20.99 21.98
CA ALA A 103 -7.72 20.10 21.65
C ALA A 103 -7.29 18.84 20.89
N GLU A 104 -6.64 19.02 19.75
CA GLU A 104 -6.14 17.93 18.92
C GLU A 104 -4.63 17.96 18.87
N GLU A 105 -4.02 16.78 18.78
CA GLU A 105 -2.58 16.61 18.65
C GLU A 105 -2.24 16.25 17.19
N VAL A 106 -1.04 16.62 16.76
CA VAL A 106 -0.50 16.15 15.48
C VAL A 106 -0.28 14.64 15.54
N ASP A 107 -0.79 13.90 14.55
CA ASP A 107 -0.60 12.45 14.45
C ASP A 107 0.87 12.10 14.12
N PRO A 108 1.65 11.53 15.07
CA PRO A 108 3.06 11.24 14.84
C PRO A 108 3.27 10.16 13.77
N TYR A 109 2.30 9.26 13.54
CA TYR A 109 2.42 8.29 12.44
C TYR A 109 2.30 8.97 11.08
N GLN A 110 1.47 10.01 10.96
CA GLN A 110 1.28 10.74 9.72
C GLN A 110 2.53 11.54 9.36
N VAL A 111 3.10 12.24 10.35
CA VAL A 111 4.37 12.98 10.20
C VAL A 111 5.49 12.04 9.78
N LYS A 112 5.69 10.95 10.52
CA LYS A 112 6.74 9.96 10.24
C LYS A 112 6.54 9.24 8.91
N ALA A 113 5.29 8.98 8.48
CA ALA A 113 5.02 8.40 7.16
C ALA A 113 5.38 9.33 6.01
N ILE A 114 5.09 10.63 6.16
CA ILE A 114 5.49 11.65 5.18
C ILE A 114 7.01 11.78 5.15
N PHE A 115 7.64 11.90 6.31
CA PHE A 115 9.09 11.97 6.41
C PHE A 115 9.76 10.76 5.76
N TYR A 116 9.30 9.55 6.10
CA TYR A 116 9.80 8.32 5.50
C TYR A 116 9.66 8.36 3.98
N ALA A 117 8.47 8.68 3.44
CA ALA A 117 8.26 8.68 2.00
C ALA A 117 9.16 9.70 1.26
N LEU A 118 9.35 10.89 1.84
CA LEU A 118 10.10 11.97 1.19
C LEU A 118 11.62 11.80 1.26
N PHE A 119 12.12 11.11 2.29
CA PHE A 119 13.54 10.93 2.56
C PHE A 119 14.03 9.48 2.39
N PHE A 120 13.13 8.52 2.10
CA PHE A 120 13.50 7.14 1.78
C PHE A 120 14.45 7.09 0.57
N GLY A 121 15.59 6.42 0.74
CA GLY A 121 16.53 6.15 -0.35
C GLY A 121 17.25 7.37 -0.92
N LYS A 122 17.01 8.58 -0.40
CA LYS A 122 17.86 9.75 -0.66
C LYS A 122 19.10 9.65 0.23
N GLU A 123 20.25 10.12 -0.24
CA GLU A 123 21.40 10.34 0.64
C GLU A 123 20.90 11.18 1.81
N HIS A 124 20.97 10.63 3.02
CA HIS A 124 20.33 11.19 4.21
C HIS A 124 20.65 12.68 4.27
N PRO A 125 19.65 13.58 4.12
CA PRO A 125 19.92 14.98 4.34
C PRO A 125 20.42 15.05 5.78
N ARG A 126 21.62 15.59 5.98
CA ARG A 126 22.10 15.87 7.32
C ARG A 126 21.22 16.99 7.87
N MET A 127 20.10 16.60 8.44
CA MET A 127 19.15 17.50 9.08
C MET A 127 19.68 17.83 10.47
N ASP A 128 19.71 19.12 10.79
CA ASP A 128 19.91 19.58 12.16
C ASP A 128 18.57 19.72 12.90
N GLU A 129 18.62 20.11 14.17
CA GLU A 129 17.42 20.27 15.01
C GLU A 129 16.43 21.29 14.42
N GLY A 130 16.92 22.33 13.75
CA GLY A 130 16.10 23.34 13.09
C GLY A 130 15.34 22.78 11.88
N ASP A 131 15.97 21.89 11.11
CA ASP A 131 15.33 21.24 9.98
C ASP A 131 14.18 20.32 10.41
N TYR A 132 14.35 19.57 11.50
CA TYR A 132 13.26 18.74 12.05
C TYR A 132 12.11 19.60 12.59
N ARG A 133 12.43 20.75 13.19
CA ARG A 133 11.43 21.73 13.63
C ARG A 133 10.65 22.29 12.45
N ALA A 134 11.32 22.81 11.43
CA ALA A 134 10.69 23.37 10.24
C ALA A 134 9.81 22.34 9.52
N PHE A 135 10.26 21.08 9.45
CA PHE A 135 9.45 19.99 8.90
C PHE A 135 8.17 19.75 9.72
N ALA A 136 8.26 19.72 11.05
CA ALA A 136 7.11 19.48 11.92
C ALA A 136 6.15 20.68 11.96
N ASP A 137 6.67 21.91 11.86
CA ASP A 137 5.87 23.14 11.81
C ASP A 137 4.95 23.17 10.58
N CYS A 138 5.28 22.45 9.50
CA CYS A 138 4.39 22.29 8.33
C CYS A 138 3.04 21.63 8.65
N PHE A 139 2.89 21.02 9.83
CA PHE A 139 1.69 20.30 10.28
C PHE A 139 0.80 21.11 11.22
N VAL A 140 1.20 22.32 11.60
CA VAL A 140 0.47 23.16 12.55
C VAL A 140 0.38 24.60 12.06
N GLU A 141 -0.66 25.29 12.52
CA GLU A 141 -0.71 26.75 12.53
C GLU A 141 -0.54 27.24 13.96
N TYR A 142 0.13 28.39 14.13
CA TYR A 142 0.35 29.00 15.43
C TYR A 142 -0.56 30.21 15.61
N GLU A 143 -1.28 30.25 16.72
CA GLU A 143 -2.12 31.38 17.12
C GLU A 143 -1.66 31.92 18.48
N GLU A 144 -1.65 33.24 18.64
CA GLU A 144 -1.50 33.87 19.96
C GLU A 144 -2.88 34.03 20.61
N ARG A 145 -3.00 33.63 21.87
CA ARG A 145 -4.21 33.78 22.70
C ARG A 145 -3.86 34.47 24.00
N GLU A 146 -4.85 35.08 24.64
CA GLU A 146 -4.72 35.65 25.98
C GLU A 146 -5.44 34.74 26.98
N ASP A 147 -4.80 34.51 28.12
CA ASP A 147 -5.40 33.79 29.24
C ASP A 147 -6.37 34.68 30.05
N GLU A 148 -6.93 34.13 31.14
CA GLU A 148 -7.86 34.87 32.00
C GLU A 148 -7.19 36.05 32.75
N GLU A 149 -5.86 36.08 32.82
CA GLU A 149 -5.06 37.11 33.46
C GLU A 149 -4.60 38.20 32.47
N GLY A 150 -4.83 37.98 31.17
CA GLY A 150 -4.44 38.87 30.07
C GLY A 150 -3.01 38.63 29.56
N GLU A 151 -2.40 37.49 29.89
CA GLU A 151 -1.07 37.11 29.43
C GLU A 151 -1.15 36.35 28.10
N THR A 152 -0.32 36.74 27.13
CA THR A 152 -0.32 36.15 25.79
C THR A 152 0.47 34.84 25.75
N TYR A 153 -0.09 33.80 25.14
CA TYR A 153 0.57 32.52 24.91
C TYR A 153 0.29 31.97 23.50
N THR A 154 1.25 31.20 22.98
CA THR A 154 1.16 30.56 21.68
C THR A 154 0.45 29.21 21.78
N VAL A 155 -0.50 28.97 20.88
CA VAL A 155 -1.21 27.70 20.70
C VAL A 155 -0.86 27.09 19.35
N ALA A 156 -0.54 25.80 19.34
CA ALA A 156 -0.38 25.02 18.12
C ALA A 156 -1.72 24.38 17.72
N ILE A 157 -2.15 24.60 16.48
CA ILE A 157 -3.40 24.07 15.92
C ILE A 157 -3.06 23.11 14.79
N PRO A 158 -3.30 21.79 14.96
CA PRO A 158 -3.02 20.83 13.90
C PRO A 158 -3.81 21.09 12.61
N ILE A 159 -3.09 21.06 11.50
CA ILE A 159 -3.64 21.23 10.15
C ILE A 159 -4.31 19.92 9.73
N GLN A 160 -5.64 19.94 9.62
CA GLN A 160 -6.45 18.76 9.26
C GLN A 160 -6.33 18.37 7.78
N SER A 161 -6.05 19.35 6.92
CA SER A 161 -5.95 19.12 5.48
C SER A 161 -4.55 18.68 5.09
N LEU A 162 -4.38 17.40 4.78
CA LEU A 162 -3.11 16.89 4.23
C LEU A 162 -2.69 17.64 2.95
N ASN A 163 -3.62 18.18 2.17
CA ASN A 163 -3.26 18.98 1.01
C ASN A 163 -2.58 20.31 1.39
N MET A 164 -2.99 20.93 2.51
CA MET A 164 -2.31 22.11 3.04
C MET A 164 -0.93 21.74 3.57
N VAL A 165 -0.83 20.64 4.34
CA VAL A 165 0.46 20.10 4.80
C VAL A 165 1.42 19.84 3.64
N TYR A 166 0.96 19.19 2.56
CA TYR A 166 1.79 18.98 1.38
C TYR A 166 2.19 20.28 0.67
N GLY A 167 1.34 21.31 0.72
CA GLY A 167 1.67 22.65 0.21
C GLY A 167 2.78 23.30 1.04
N ASN A 168 2.67 23.25 2.37
CA ASN A 168 3.67 23.77 3.30
C ASN A 168 5.01 23.04 3.12
N LEU A 169 4.99 21.71 3.08
CA LEU A 169 6.18 20.89 2.85
C LEU A 169 6.82 21.18 1.50
N ALA A 170 6.02 21.41 0.46
CA ALA A 170 6.57 21.73 -0.86
C ALA A 170 7.29 23.07 -0.88
N ALA A 171 6.78 24.06 -0.13
CA ALA A 171 7.42 25.35 0.06
C ALA A 171 8.71 25.22 0.90
N GLU A 172 8.63 24.51 2.04
CA GLU A 172 9.75 24.33 2.97
C GLU A 172 10.92 23.57 2.33
N LEU A 173 10.62 22.46 1.65
CA LEU A 173 11.63 21.62 1.00
C LEU A 173 12.04 22.12 -0.38
N ASN A 174 11.38 23.18 -0.89
CA ASN A 174 11.52 23.67 -2.26
C ASN A 174 11.42 22.54 -3.31
N GLN A 175 10.50 21.60 -3.09
CA GLN A 175 10.29 20.41 -3.91
C GLN A 175 8.81 20.02 -3.92
N GLU A 176 8.24 19.75 -5.10
CA GLU A 176 6.86 19.24 -5.19
C GLU A 176 6.72 17.84 -4.54
N VAL A 177 5.67 17.67 -3.72
CA VAL A 177 5.25 16.35 -3.23
C VAL A 177 4.38 15.68 -4.30
N SER A 178 4.93 14.67 -4.98
CA SER A 178 4.29 14.04 -6.12
C SER A 178 3.07 13.20 -5.71
N LEU A 179 2.21 12.84 -6.69
CA LEU A 179 1.09 11.92 -6.43
C LEU A 179 1.55 10.53 -5.98
N GLU A 180 2.71 10.09 -6.48
CA GLU A 180 3.33 8.83 -6.08
C GLU A 180 3.75 8.88 -4.61
N ASP A 181 4.38 9.97 -4.17
CA ASP A 181 4.74 10.19 -2.77
C ASP A 181 3.50 10.15 -1.88
N LYS A 182 2.44 10.89 -2.25
CA LYS A 182 1.17 10.91 -1.48
C LYS A 182 0.55 9.52 -1.34
N THR A 183 0.59 8.72 -2.41
CA THR A 183 0.09 7.35 -2.39
C THR A 183 0.97 6.45 -1.51
N ASN A 184 2.29 6.63 -1.58
CA ASN A 184 3.24 5.89 -0.76
C ASN A 184 3.08 6.22 0.73
N VAL A 185 2.94 7.50 1.08
CA VAL A 185 2.65 7.99 2.43
C VAL A 185 1.44 7.27 3.01
N GLN A 186 0.32 7.22 2.28
CA GLN A 186 -0.88 6.55 2.76
C GLN A 186 -0.63 5.06 3.05
N ARG A 187 0.11 4.37 2.17
CA ARG A 187 0.46 2.95 2.38
C ARG A 187 1.33 2.77 3.62
N ILE A 188 2.35 3.61 3.79
CA ILE A 188 3.27 3.57 4.94
C ILE A 188 2.51 3.87 6.23
N TYR A 189 1.70 4.92 6.25
CA TYR A 189 0.87 5.31 7.39
C TYR A 189 -0.04 4.17 7.84
N MET A 190 -0.81 3.60 6.90
CA MET A 190 -1.73 2.51 7.22
C MET A 190 -0.99 1.28 7.74
N LEU A 191 0.13 0.92 7.10
CA LEU A 191 0.96 -0.21 7.52
C LEU A 191 1.55 0.03 8.91
N ALA A 192 2.11 1.21 9.15
CA ALA A 192 2.76 1.54 10.42
C ALA A 192 1.73 1.58 11.56
N LYS A 193 0.58 2.23 11.36
CA LYS A 193 -0.42 2.43 12.40
C LYS A 193 -1.28 1.20 12.67
N TYR A 194 -1.64 0.43 11.62
CA TYR A 194 -2.61 -0.67 11.72
C TYR A 194 -2.02 -2.06 11.41
N GLY A 195 -0.78 -2.16 10.94
CA GLY A 195 -0.14 -3.43 10.60
C GLY A 195 -0.62 -4.03 9.27
N VAL A 196 -0.27 -5.30 9.03
CA VAL A 196 -0.50 -6.01 7.74
C VAL A 196 -1.89 -6.67 7.66
N SER A 197 -2.63 -6.78 8.78
CA SER A 197 -3.84 -7.61 8.84
C SER A 197 -5.12 -6.88 8.43
N VAL A 198 -5.58 -7.12 7.19
CA VAL A 198 -7.00 -7.27 6.89
C VAL A 198 -7.22 -8.65 6.31
N PRO A 199 -8.03 -9.54 6.94
CA PRO A 199 -8.38 -10.82 6.33
C PRO A 199 -9.25 -10.56 5.08
N GLY A 200 -8.77 -10.95 3.89
CA GLY A 200 -9.54 -10.96 2.65
C GLY A 200 -9.28 -9.84 1.63
N GLY A 201 -8.16 -9.13 1.70
CA GLY A 201 -7.78 -8.11 0.71
C GLY A 201 -6.28 -7.88 0.63
N ASN A 202 -5.86 -7.09 -0.36
CA ASN A 202 -4.49 -6.85 -0.84
C ASN A 202 -3.58 -6.11 0.17
N GLY A 203 -3.78 -6.28 1.48
CA GLY A 203 -3.12 -5.47 2.51
C GLY A 203 -3.58 -4.01 2.54
N LEU A 204 -4.66 -3.67 1.83
CA LEU A 204 -5.32 -2.37 1.92
C LEU A 204 -6.46 -2.47 2.93
N PRO A 205 -6.46 -1.64 3.99
CA PRO A 205 -7.65 -1.37 4.78
C PRO A 205 -8.77 -0.88 3.88
N PRO A 206 -10.05 -1.16 4.20
CA PRO A 206 -11.16 -0.50 3.52
C PRO A 206 -10.88 1.01 3.54
N GLY A 207 -10.87 1.64 2.36
CA GLY A 207 -10.54 3.06 2.24
C GLY A 207 -11.38 3.89 3.20
N GLN A 208 -10.80 4.97 3.75
CA GLN A 208 -11.57 5.89 4.57
C GLN A 208 -12.83 6.29 3.79
N ALA A 209 -13.97 6.24 4.46
CA ALA A 209 -15.20 6.74 3.89
C ALA A 209 -14.95 8.20 3.50
N MET A 210 -15.04 8.49 2.21
CA MET A 210 -14.99 9.86 1.70
C MET A 210 -16.21 10.56 2.32
N GLY A 211 -15.98 11.28 3.42
CA GLY A 211 -17.01 11.82 4.31
C GLY A 211 -17.86 12.93 3.68
N ASP A 212 -17.65 13.21 2.40
CA ASP A 212 -18.34 14.18 1.56
C ASP A 212 -19.54 13.58 0.82
N GLY A 213 -19.83 12.28 0.99
CA GLY A 213 -20.92 11.59 0.31
C GLY A 213 -20.63 11.21 -1.14
N SER A 214 -19.39 11.40 -1.62
CA SER A 214 -18.98 10.97 -2.96
C SER A 214 -19.00 9.44 -3.10
N PHE A 215 -18.63 8.70 -2.05
CA PHE A 215 -18.70 7.24 -2.03
C PHE A 215 -20.15 6.75 -2.10
N SER A 216 -21.06 7.35 -1.32
CA SER A 216 -22.48 6.99 -1.37
C SER A 216 -23.12 7.32 -2.71
N ALA A 217 -22.73 8.44 -3.34
CA ALA A 217 -23.15 8.78 -4.70
C ALA A 217 -22.63 7.75 -5.73
N LEU A 218 -21.37 7.33 -5.61
CA LEU A 218 -20.77 6.30 -6.46
C LEU A 218 -21.48 4.94 -6.30
N MET A 219 -21.80 4.54 -5.07
CA MET A 219 -22.53 3.30 -4.80
C MET A 219 -23.99 3.36 -5.28
N ALA A 220 -24.63 4.52 -5.20
CA ALA A 220 -25.98 4.75 -5.73
C ALA A 220 -25.99 4.65 -7.26
N GLU A 221 -25.00 5.26 -7.93
CA GLU A 221 -24.85 5.17 -9.39
C GLU A 221 -24.54 3.73 -9.82
N ALA A 222 -23.62 3.04 -9.13
CA ALA A 222 -23.33 1.63 -9.39
C ALA A 222 -24.58 0.75 -9.24
N THR A 223 -25.40 0.99 -8.22
CA THR A 223 -26.68 0.30 -8.01
C THR A 223 -27.65 0.51 -9.18
N ARG A 224 -27.64 1.68 -9.81
CA ARG A 224 -28.46 1.99 -11.00
C ARG A 224 -28.09 1.13 -12.21
N TYR A 225 -26.80 0.88 -12.44
CA TYR A 225 -26.32 0.03 -13.54
C TYR A 225 -26.45 -1.46 -13.24
N ILE A 226 -26.18 -1.85 -12.00
CA ILE A 226 -26.17 -3.25 -11.57
C ILE A 226 -27.61 -3.77 -11.35
N GLY A 227 -28.56 -2.89 -11.01
CA GLY A 227 -29.97 -3.22 -10.79
C GLY A 227 -30.29 -3.79 -9.41
N TYR A 228 -29.30 -3.86 -8.51
CA TYR A 228 -29.45 -4.28 -7.12
C TYR A 228 -28.40 -3.58 -6.24
N PRO A 229 -28.64 -3.47 -4.92
CA PRO A 229 -27.75 -2.71 -4.04
C PRO A 229 -26.33 -3.26 -4.07
N TYR A 230 -25.36 -2.39 -4.31
CA TYR A 230 -23.95 -2.76 -4.27
C TYR A 230 -23.57 -3.28 -2.87
N GLY A 231 -22.92 -4.45 -2.80
CA GLY A 231 -22.61 -5.13 -1.53
C GLY A 231 -23.74 -5.95 -0.91
N ALA A 232 -24.88 -6.13 -1.61
CA ALA A 232 -25.97 -6.98 -1.13
C ALA A 232 -25.52 -8.43 -0.94
N THR A 233 -25.83 -9.00 0.23
CA THR A 233 -25.54 -10.41 0.51
C THR A 233 -26.45 -11.33 -0.31
N CYS A 234 -26.04 -12.58 -0.52
CA CYS A 234 -26.87 -13.60 -1.19
C CYS A 234 -28.27 -13.74 -0.55
N SER A 235 -28.40 -13.53 0.77
CA SER A 235 -29.70 -13.58 1.46
C SER A 235 -30.60 -12.38 1.13
N GLN A 236 -30.01 -11.21 0.85
CA GLN A 236 -30.73 -10.01 0.43
C GLN A 236 -31.14 -10.11 -1.05
N LEU A 237 -30.26 -10.61 -1.91
CA LEU A 237 -30.57 -10.83 -3.33
C LEU A 237 -31.65 -11.91 -3.53
N LYS A 238 -31.67 -12.95 -2.69
CA LYS A 238 -32.77 -13.94 -2.68
C LYS A 238 -34.12 -13.33 -2.34
N ARG A 239 -34.17 -12.35 -1.44
CA ARG A 239 -35.41 -11.62 -1.10
C ARG A 239 -35.89 -10.69 -2.22
N LEU A 240 -34.97 -10.21 -3.05
CA LEU A 240 -35.26 -9.39 -4.22
C LEU A 240 -35.61 -10.22 -5.47
N GLY A 241 -35.56 -11.55 -5.39
CA GLY A 241 -35.93 -12.44 -6.49
C GLY A 241 -34.94 -12.50 -7.65
N THR A 242 -33.71 -12.01 -7.47
CA THR A 242 -32.74 -11.79 -8.57
C THR A 242 -31.53 -12.71 -8.56
N CYS A 243 -31.42 -13.66 -7.62
CA CYS A 243 -30.25 -14.53 -7.53
C CYS A 243 -30.27 -15.61 -8.64
N PRO A 244 -29.34 -15.63 -9.61
CA PRO A 244 -29.18 -16.77 -10.51
C PRO A 244 -28.55 -17.90 -9.68
N MET A 245 -29.20 -19.05 -9.66
CA MET A 245 -28.68 -20.26 -9.02
C MET A 245 -27.42 -20.71 -9.78
N ILE A 246 -26.23 -20.34 -9.30
CA ILE A 246 -24.99 -21.01 -9.73
C ILE A 246 -25.04 -22.42 -9.12
N GLY A 247 -25.26 -23.40 -9.99
CA GLY A 247 -25.71 -24.74 -9.64
C GLY A 247 -24.69 -25.58 -8.85
N GLY A 248 -25.24 -26.54 -8.09
CA GLY A 248 -24.47 -27.62 -7.51
C GLY A 248 -25.16 -28.33 -6.36
N GLU A 249 -26.27 -29.03 -6.59
CA GLU A 249 -26.63 -30.20 -5.77
C GLU A 249 -27.40 -31.21 -6.64
N LYS A 250 -26.70 -32.26 -7.08
CA LYS A 250 -27.35 -33.49 -7.54
C LYS A 250 -27.99 -34.13 -6.32
N LYS A 251 -29.32 -34.24 -6.32
CA LYS A 251 -30.03 -35.10 -5.37
C LYS A 251 -30.18 -36.46 -6.03
N ASP A 252 -29.42 -37.42 -5.53
CA ASP A 252 -29.51 -38.83 -5.91
C ASP A 252 -30.95 -39.34 -5.76
N ARG A 253 -31.41 -40.07 -6.78
CA ARG A 253 -32.61 -40.91 -6.75
C ARG A 253 -32.26 -42.25 -7.36
#